data_AF-A0A8C5Y7D3-F1
#
_entry.id   AF-A0A8C5Y7D3-F1
#
_cell.length_a   1.000
_cell.length_b   1.000
_cell.length_c   1.000
_cell.angle_alpha   90.00
_cell.angle_beta   90.00
_cell.angle_gamma   90.00
#
_symmetry.space_group_name_H-M   'P 1'
#
loop_
_entity.id
_entity.type
_entity.pdbx_description
1 polymer ?
#
loop_
_entity_poly.entity_id
_entity_poly.type
_entity_poly.pdbx_seq_one_letter_code
_entity_poly.pdbx_strand_id
1 'polypeptide(L)'
;DVVMTQTPLSLPVTPGEPASISCRASESLLHSDGKTYLYWFLQKPGQPPRRLIYQVSNRDSGVSDRFSGSGSGTDFTLKISRVEAEDVGVYYCQIWSNHWHIRNDFLF
;
A
#
# COMPACT_ATOMS: atom_id res chain seq x y z
N ASP A 1 4.27 -16.74 9.50
CA ASP A 1 3.69 -15.40 9.31
C ASP A 1 4.33 -14.73 8.12
N VAL A 2 3.52 -14.07 7.29
CA VAL A 2 4.02 -13.26 6.17
C VAL A 2 4.54 -11.95 6.73
N VAL A 3 5.79 -11.62 6.41
CA VAL A 3 6.37 -10.33 6.75
C VAL A 3 6.25 -9.40 5.56
N MET A 4 5.76 -8.18 5.79
CA MET A 4 5.65 -7.13 4.78
C MET A 4 6.73 -6.06 5.03
N THR A 5 7.55 -5.80 4.03
CA THR A 5 8.63 -4.82 4.08
C THR A 5 8.35 -3.69 3.10
N GLN A 6 8.25 -2.46 3.58
CA GLN A 6 8.03 -1.29 2.73
C GLN A 6 9.27 -0.44 2.54
N THR A 7 9.43 0.12 1.34
CA THR A 7 10.51 1.04 1.02
C THR A 7 10.06 2.18 0.09
N PRO A 8 10.61 3.40 0.28
CA PRO A 8 11.47 3.81 1.40
C PRO A 8 10.65 4.07 2.68
N LEU A 9 11.33 4.17 3.83
CA LEU A 9 10.70 4.48 5.12
C LEU A 9 10.18 5.92 5.21
N SER A 10 10.83 6.83 4.49
CA SER A 10 10.41 8.22 4.31
C SER A 10 10.73 8.65 2.88
N LEU A 11 9.82 9.39 2.27
CA LEU A 11 9.94 9.85 0.90
C LEU A 11 9.56 11.34 0.83
N PRO A 12 10.54 12.26 0.91
CA PRO A 12 10.28 13.66 0.62
C PRO A 12 10.04 13.81 -0.89
N VAL A 13 8.87 14.35 -1.26
CA VAL A 13 8.49 14.56 -2.66
C VAL A 13 7.95 15.97 -2.82
N THR A 14 8.33 16.64 -3.90
CA THR A 14 7.78 17.96 -4.23
C THR A 14 6.40 17.79 -4.86
N PRO A 15 5.40 18.62 -4.52
CA PRO A 15 4.14 18.62 -5.25
C PRO A 15 4.36 18.74 -6.77
N GLY A 16 3.66 17.90 -7.53
CA GLY A 16 3.84 17.77 -8.98
C GLY A 16 4.73 16.59 -9.41
N GLU A 17 5.66 16.14 -8.56
CA GLU A 17 6.55 15.02 -8.86
C GLU A 17 5.86 13.67 -8.63
N PRO A 18 6.26 12.61 -9.35
CA PRO A 18 5.76 11.27 -9.09
C PRO A 18 6.39 10.68 -7.81
N ALA A 19 5.62 9.84 -7.12
CA ALA A 19 6.09 9.06 -5.98
C ALA A 19 5.87 7.56 -6.22
N SER A 20 6.74 6.74 -5.64
CA SER A 20 6.63 5.28 -5.70
C SER A 20 6.99 4.68 -4.35
N ILE A 21 6.15 3.77 -3.87
CA ILE A 21 6.32 3.05 -2.61
C ILE A 21 6.30 1.57 -2.95
N SER A 22 7.34 0.85 -2.55
CA SER A 22 7.44 -0.59 -2.75
C SER A 22 7.00 -1.31 -1.47
N CYS A 23 6.41 -2.48 -1.65
CA CYS A 23 6.00 -3.38 -0.60
C CYS A 23 6.37 -4.80 -1.02
N ARG A 24 7.20 -5.46 -0.22
CA ARG A 24 7.69 -6.81 -0.46
C ARG A 24 7.19 -7.76 0.62
N ALA A 25 6.52 -8.82 0.20
CA ALA A 25 6.13 -9.93 1.07
C ALA A 25 7.28 -10.94 1.17
N SER A 26 7.39 -11.62 2.32
CA SER A 26 8.36 -12.70 2.53
C SER A 26 8.07 -13.96 1.71
N GLU A 27 6.82 -14.12 1.25
CA GLU A 27 6.35 -15.24 0.45
C GLU A 27 5.26 -14.80 -0.54
N SER A 28 4.95 -15.66 -1.52
CA SER A 28 3.97 -15.34 -2.56
C SER A 28 2.58 -15.14 -1.96
N LEU A 29 1.91 -14.06 -2.35
CA LEU A 29 0.55 -13.73 -1.91
C LEU A 29 -0.54 -14.26 -2.85
N LEU A 30 -0.21 -15.13 -3.81
CA LEU A 30 -1.18 -15.71 -4.72
C LEU A 30 -2.03 -16.74 -3.97
N HIS A 31 -3.32 -16.47 -3.81
CA HIS A 31 -4.28 -17.39 -3.23
C HIS A 31 -4.69 -18.48 -4.23
N SER A 32 -5.29 -19.56 -3.69
CA SER A 32 -5.78 -20.70 -4.47
C SER A 32 -6.89 -20.34 -5.48
N ASP A 33 -7.58 -19.22 -5.28
CA ASP A 33 -8.57 -18.67 -6.22
C ASP A 33 -7.94 -17.81 -7.34
N GLY A 34 -6.61 -17.77 -7.41
CA GLY A 34 -5.86 -16.99 -8.39
C GLY A 34 -5.80 -15.49 -8.10
N LYS A 35 -6.25 -15.03 -6.91
CA LYS A 35 -6.24 -13.62 -6.52
C LYS A 35 -5.14 -13.32 -5.52
N THR A 36 -4.75 -12.06 -5.47
CA THR A 36 -3.84 -11.54 -4.44
C THR A 36 -4.57 -10.49 -3.62
N TYR A 37 -4.71 -10.72 -2.32
CA TYR A 37 -5.44 -9.84 -1.41
C TYR A 37 -4.52 -8.85 -0.72
N LEU A 38 -3.86 -8.00 -1.52
CA LEU A 38 -3.05 -6.88 -1.04
C LEU A 38 -3.82 -5.56 -1.19
N TYR A 39 -3.70 -4.73 -0.17
CA TYR A 39 -4.36 -3.44 -0.04
C TYR A 39 -3.34 -2.34 0.24
N TRP A 40 -3.61 -1.15 -0.25
CA TRP A 40 -2.87 0.06 0.06
C TRP A 40 -3.75 1.04 0.81
N PHE A 41 -3.22 1.60 1.89
CA PHE A 41 -3.90 2.58 2.73
C PHE A 41 -3.09 3.88 2.81
N LEU A 42 -3.81 4.98 3.01
CA LEU A 42 -3.28 6.27 3.40
C LEU A 42 -3.92 6.68 4.72
N GLN A 43 -3.10 7.02 5.70
CA GLN A 43 -3.51 7.60 6.97
C GLN A 43 -2.97 9.02 7.08
N LYS A 44 -3.89 10.00 7.12
CA LYS A 44 -3.55 11.40 7.37
C LYS A 44 -3.51 11.67 8.87
N PRO A 45 -2.73 12.66 9.35
CA PRO A 45 -2.72 13.03 10.76
C PRO A 45 -4.12 13.31 11.29
N GLY A 46 -4.49 12.63 12.38
CA GLY A 46 -5.81 12.78 13.02
C GLY A 46 -7.00 12.16 12.26
N GLN A 47 -6.78 11.45 11.16
CA GLN A 47 -7.84 10.79 10.38
C GLN A 47 -7.73 9.26 10.44
N PRO A 48 -8.86 8.54 10.32
CA PRO A 48 -8.81 7.09 10.16
C PRO A 48 -8.13 6.72 8.84
N PRO A 49 -7.52 5.52 8.76
CA PRO A 49 -6.94 5.05 7.50
C PRO A 49 -7.99 4.92 6.40
N ARG A 50 -7.65 5.42 5.21
CA ARG A 50 -8.46 5.30 4.00
C ARG A 50 -7.79 4.33 3.04
N ARG A 51 -8.54 3.35 2.55
CA ARG A 51 -8.06 2.44 1.51
C ARG A 51 -8.02 3.15 0.16
N LEU A 52 -6.92 2.96 -0.56
CA LEU A 52 -6.67 3.55 -1.88
C LEU A 52 -6.85 2.51 -2.97
N ILE A 53 -6.17 1.37 -2.80
CA ILE A 53 -6.13 0.27 -3.75
C ILE A 53 -6.44 -1.03 -3.00
N TYR A 54 -7.20 -1.92 -3.62
CA TYR A 54 -7.48 -3.27 -3.16
C TYR A 54 -7.15 -4.28 -4.26
N GLN A 55 -6.91 -5.54 -3.87
CA GLN A 55 -6.55 -6.61 -4.80
C GLN A 55 -5.44 -6.18 -5.78
N VAL A 56 -4.35 -5.64 -5.22
CA VAL A 56 -3.15 -5.17 -5.93
C VAL A 56 -3.33 -3.90 -6.77
N SER A 57 -4.35 -3.81 -7.61
CA SER A 57 -4.48 -2.75 -8.63
C SER A 57 -5.86 -2.11 -8.72
N ASN A 58 -6.89 -2.65 -8.06
CA ASN A 58 -8.23 -2.08 -8.12
C ASN A 58 -8.33 -0.84 -7.24
N ARG A 59 -8.68 0.29 -7.83
CA ARG A 59 -8.82 1.56 -7.13
C ARG A 59 -10.19 1.66 -6.45
N ASP A 60 -10.21 2.08 -5.18
CA ASP A 60 -11.46 2.36 -4.47
C ASP A 60 -12.19 3.58 -5.08
N SER A 61 -13.52 3.60 -4.96
CA SER A 61 -14.33 4.71 -5.47
C SER A 61 -13.94 6.05 -4.81
N GLY A 62 -13.88 7.11 -5.62
CA GLY A 62 -13.49 8.45 -5.18
C GLY A 62 -12.00 8.64 -4.88
N VAL A 63 -11.15 7.64 -5.13
CA VAL A 63 -9.69 7.81 -5.12
C VAL A 63 -9.25 8.34 -6.48
N SER A 64 -8.35 9.34 -6.46
CA SER A 64 -7.86 9.99 -7.68
C SER A 64 -7.18 9.01 -8.64
N ASP A 65 -7.30 9.27 -9.94
CA ASP A 65 -6.69 8.46 -10.98
C ASP A 65 -5.16 8.50 -11.00
N ARG A 66 -4.58 9.47 -10.27
CA ARG A 66 -3.15 9.60 -9.99
C ARG A 66 -2.56 8.40 -9.25
N PHE A 67 -3.37 7.65 -8.50
CA PHE A 67 -2.94 6.50 -7.71
C PHE A 67 -3.06 5.19 -8.51
N SER A 68 -2.01 4.40 -8.60
CA SER A 68 -2.05 3.08 -9.24
C SER A 68 -1.27 2.07 -8.43
N GLY A 69 -1.84 0.88 -8.23
CA GLY A 69 -1.13 -0.27 -7.67
C GLY A 69 -0.72 -1.27 -8.75
N SER A 70 0.42 -1.91 -8.57
CA SER A 70 0.93 -2.97 -9.45
C SER A 70 1.75 -3.99 -8.65
N GLY A 71 2.07 -5.12 -9.29
CA GLY A 71 2.92 -6.16 -8.69
C GLY A 71 2.32 -7.56 -8.75
N SER A 72 3.12 -8.54 -8.33
CA SER A 72 2.74 -9.96 -8.31
C SER A 72 3.72 -10.77 -7.48
N GLY A 73 3.29 -11.96 -7.03
CA GLY A 73 4.14 -12.85 -6.23
C GLY A 73 4.46 -12.20 -4.89
N THR A 74 5.68 -11.68 -4.76
CA THR A 74 6.21 -11.05 -3.56
C THR A 74 6.36 -9.54 -3.65
N ASP A 75 6.35 -8.95 -4.85
CA ASP A 75 6.78 -7.57 -5.06
C ASP A 75 5.64 -6.70 -5.59
N PHE A 76 5.34 -5.63 -4.86
CA PHE A 76 4.21 -4.75 -5.10
C PHE A 76 4.61 -3.29 -5.02
N THR A 77 3.95 -2.45 -5.80
CA THR A 77 4.25 -1.03 -5.89
C THR A 77 2.98 -0.20 -5.89
N LEU A 78 2.94 0.83 -5.05
CA LEU A 78 2.01 1.94 -5.18
C LEU A 78 2.73 3.10 -5.86
N LYS A 79 2.14 3.60 -6.94
CA LYS A 79 2.63 4.78 -7.66
C LYS A 79 1.60 5.90 -7.58
N ILE A 80 2.10 7.10 -7.33
CA ILE A 80 1.36 8.36 -7.41
C ILE A 80 1.97 9.14 -8.57
N SER A 81 1.23 9.37 -9.65
CA SER A 81 1.78 9.95 -10.88
C SER A 81 2.17 11.42 -10.73
N ARG A 82 1.51 12.15 -9.83
CA ARG A 82 1.73 13.57 -9.55
C ARG A 82 1.28 13.85 -8.12
N VAL A 83 2.19 14.02 -7.18
CA VAL A 83 1.84 14.26 -5.76
C VAL A 83 1.18 15.62 -5.57
N GLU A 84 0.16 15.68 -4.73
CA GLU A 84 -0.53 16.90 -4.30
C GLU A 84 -0.37 17.10 -2.79
N ALA A 85 -0.62 18.33 -2.31
CA ALA A 85 -0.49 18.65 -0.88
C ALA A 85 -1.41 17.79 0.02
N GLU A 86 -2.55 17.34 -0.52
CA GLU A 86 -3.47 16.45 0.18
C GLU A 86 -2.98 15.00 0.30
N ASP A 87 -1.93 14.60 -0.42
CA ASP A 87 -1.41 13.22 -0.41
C ASP A 87 -0.43 12.98 0.75
N VAL A 88 -0.14 14.01 1.56
CA VAL A 88 0.74 13.91 2.72
C VAL A 88 0.09 13.03 3.79
N GLY A 89 0.79 11.96 4.16
CA GLY A 89 0.39 11.04 5.21
C GLY A 89 1.24 9.78 5.22
N VAL A 90 0.84 8.84 6.07
CA VAL A 90 1.50 7.54 6.20
C VAL A 90 0.84 6.55 5.24
N TYR A 91 1.64 5.92 4.41
CA TYR A 91 1.20 4.90 3.47
C TYR A 91 1.62 3.53 3.96
N TYR A 92 0.69 2.57 3.94
CA TYR A 92 1.04 1.20 4.27
C TYR A 92 0.33 0.17 3.39
N CYS A 93 1.02 -0.93 3.11
CA CYS A 93 0.47 -2.10 2.47
C CYS A 93 0.02 -3.10 3.53
N GLN A 94 -1.08 -3.79 3.25
CA GLN A 94 -1.63 -4.81 4.14
C GLN A 94 -2.12 -5.99 3.30
N ILE A 95 -2.02 -7.19 3.85
CA ILE A 95 -2.57 -8.40 3.24
C ILE A 95 -3.79 -8.87 4.02
N TRP A 96 -4.74 -9.51 3.34
CA TRP A 96 -5.75 -10.34 3.99
C TRP A 96 -5.18 -11.76 4.11
N SER A 97 -4.72 -12.12 5.31
CA SER A 97 -4.27 -13.48 5.60
C SER A 97 -5.32 -14.21 6.43
N ASN A 98 -5.64 -15.43 6.03
CA ASN A 98 -6.53 -16.35 6.75
C ASN A 98 -5.90 -16.94 8.03
N HIS A 99 -4.64 -16.59 8.32
CA HIS A 99 -3.97 -16.93 9.57
C HIS A 99 -3.89 -15.67 10.44
N TRP A 100 -4.76 -15.62 11.45
CA TRP A 100 -4.72 -14.65 12.52
C TRP A 100 -3.37 -14.69 13.23
N HIS A 101 -2.50 -13.72 12.96
CA HIS A 101 -1.66 -13.06 13.97
C HIS A 101 -1.11 -11.76 13.38
N ILE A 102 -1.82 -10.67 13.66
CA ILE A 102 -1.25 -9.32 13.65
C ILE A 102 -0.24 -9.32 14.80
N ARG A 103 1.06 -9.52 14.53
CA ARG A 103 2.05 -8.97 15.44
C ARG A 103 2.02 -7.46 15.24
N ASN A 104 1.27 -6.79 16.11
CA ASN A 104 1.56 -5.41 16.48
C ASN A 104 3.05 -5.33 16.79
N ASP A 105 3.75 -4.49 16.05
CA ASP A 105 4.96 -3.72 16.40
C ASP A 105 5.32 -3.09 15.05
N PHE A 106 5.01 -1.81 14.79
CA PHE A 106 5.81 -0.68 15.23
C PHE A 106 4.98 0.62 15.40
N LEU A 107 5.23 1.29 16.53
CA LEU A 107 5.15 2.75 16.76
C LEU A 107 6.63 3.19 16.96
N PHE A 108 7.18 4.34 16.54
CA PHE A 108 6.73 5.61 15.96
C PHE A 108 7.66 5.98 14.79
#